data_AF-A0A1B3LQZ3-F1
#
_entry.id   AF-A0A1B3LQZ3-F1
#
_cell.length_a   1.000
_cell.length_b   1.000
_cell.length_c   1.000
_cell.angle_alpha   90.00
_cell.angle_beta   90.00
_cell.angle_gamma   90.00
#
_symmetry.space_group_name_H-M   'P 1'
#
loop_
_entity.id
_entity.type
_entity.pdbx_description
1 polymer ?
#
loop_
_entity_poly.entity_id
_entity_poly.type
_entity_poly.pdbx_seq_one_letter_code
_entity_poly.pdbx_strand_id
1 'polypeptide(L)' 'MEEDELRASLELLRIEHRDLDQAIADLHAAQASDELLLRRLKKRKLLLRDRIDQIERMLEPDDRA' A
#
# COMPACT_ATOMS: atom_id res chain seq x y z
N MET A 1 -16.20 15.70 -6.16
CA MET A 1 -16.29 14.58 -7.12
C MET A 1 -14.90 14.01 -7.35
N GLU A 2 -14.02 14.66 -8.14
CA GLU A 2 -12.68 14.10 -8.46
C GLU A 2 -11.76 13.97 -7.23
N GLU A 3 -11.74 14.98 -6.34
CA GLU A 3 -10.97 14.90 -5.08
C GLU A 3 -11.54 13.84 -4.10
N ASP A 4 -12.87 13.75 -3.99
CA ASP A 4 -13.55 12.77 -3.14
C ASP A 4 -13.28 11.33 -3.63
N GLU A 5 -13.25 11.12 -4.95
CA GLU A 5 -12.89 9.85 -5.59
C GLU A 5 -11.43 9.48 -5.32
N LEU A 6 -10.51 10.45 -5.37
CA LEU A 6 -9.11 10.24 -5.01
C LEU A 6 -8.96 9.90 -3.53
N ARG A 7 -9.67 10.58 -2.63
CA ARG A 7 -9.69 10.29 -1.18
C ARG A 7 -10.26 8.90 -0.88
N ALA A 8 -11.34 8.51 -1.54
CA ALA A 8 -11.92 7.17 -1.41
C ALA A 8 -10.95 6.09 -1.91
N SER A 9 -10.31 6.32 -3.06
CA SER A 9 -9.28 5.42 -3.60
C SER A 9 -8.07 5.30 -2.69
N LEU A 10 -7.64 6.41 -2.09
CA LEU A 10 -6.53 6.45 -1.12
C LEU A 10 -6.84 5.57 0.10
N GLU A 11 -8.05 5.67 0.67
CA GLU A 11 -8.42 4.82 1.81
C GLU A 11 -8.47 3.33 1.44
N LEU A 12 -9.00 2.98 0.27
CA LEU A 12 -8.99 1.60 -0.20
C LEU A 12 -7.57 1.05 -0.33
N LEU A 13 -6.64 1.84 -0.90
CA LEU A 13 -5.25 1.44 -1.03
C LEU A 13 -4.54 1.31 0.32
N ARG A 14 -4.85 2.18 1.29
CA ARG A 14 -4.32 2.09 2.66
C ARG A 14 -4.78 0.83 3.38
N ILE A 15 -6.05 0.47 3.22
CA ILE A 15 -6.62 -0.79 3.75
C ILE A 15 -5.87 -1.98 3.12
N GLU A 16 -5.79 -2.03 1.79
CA GLU A 16 -5.11 -3.13 1.09
C GLU A 16 -3.62 -3.24 1.49
N HIS A 17 -2.94 -2.10 1.64
CA HIS A 17 -1.56 -2.06 2.10
C HIS A 17 -1.40 -2.64 3.51
N ARG A 18 -2.32 -2.32 4.44
CA ARG A 18 -2.33 -2.86 5.80
C ARG A 18 -2.60 -4.37 5.82
N ASP A 19 -3.51 -4.84 4.97
CA ASP A 19 -3.82 -6.27 4.85
C ASP A 19 -2.63 -7.06 4.31
N LEU A 20 -1.91 -6.50 3.32
CA LEU A 20 -0.65 -7.10 2.85
C LEU A 20 0.41 -7.15 3.95
N ASP A 21 0.45 -6.14 4.83
CA ASP A 21 1.38 -6.13 5.95
C ASP A 21 1.08 -7.24 6.95
N GLN A 22 -0.20 -7.43 7.27
CA GLN A 22 -0.61 -8.53 8.15
C GLN A 22 -0.31 -9.89 7.51
N ALA A 23 -0.60 -10.06 6.21
CA ALA A 23 -0.29 -11.31 5.50
C ALA A 23 1.22 -11.63 5.48
N ILE A 24 2.07 -10.61 5.34
CA ILE A 24 3.54 -10.75 5.42
C ILE A 24 3.96 -11.16 6.83
N ALA A 25 3.38 -10.54 7.87
CA ALA A 25 3.67 -10.86 9.27
C ALA A 25 3.26 -12.29 9.62
N ASP A 26 2.06 -12.71 9.19
CA ASP A 26 1.55 -14.07 9.40
C ASP A 26 2.41 -15.11 8.69
N LEU A 27 2.85 -14.84 7.46
CA LEU A 27 3.74 -15.71 6.70
C LEU A 27 5.11 -15.85 7.38
N HIS A 28 5.63 -14.75 7.94
CA HIS A 28 6.84 -14.77 8.74
C HIS A 28 6.67 -15.56 10.05
N ALA A 29 5.54 -15.38 10.75
CA ALA A 29 5.24 -16.08 12.00
C ALA A 29 5.03 -17.58 11.81
N ALA A 30 4.44 -17.97 10.68
CA ALA A 30 4.23 -19.37 10.31
C ALA A 30 5.55 -20.11 9.96
N GLN A 31 6.71 -19.44 9.97
CA GLN A 31 8.00 -19.98 9.49
C GLN A 31 7.91 -20.61 8.10
N ALA A 32 6.96 -20.15 7.28
CA ALA A 32 6.76 -20.69 5.95
C ALA A 32 7.99 -20.38 5.10
N SER A 33 8.68 -21.42 4.61
CA SER A 33 9.87 -21.27 3.75
C SER A 33 9.56 -20.81 2.32
N ASP A 34 8.35 -20.28 2.08
CA ASP A 34 7.95 -19.77 0.77
C ASP A 34 8.50 -18.35 0.55
N GLU A 35 9.81 -18.27 0.36
CA GLU A 35 10.51 -17.03 0.05
C GLU A 35 9.95 -16.36 -1.22
N LEU A 36 9.47 -17.16 -2.17
CA LEU A 36 8.94 -16.64 -3.43
C LEU A 36 7.62 -15.91 -3.20
N LEU A 37 6.72 -16.48 -2.39
CA LEU A 37 5.50 -15.80 -1.96
C LEU A 37 5.82 -14.53 -1.17
N LEU A 38 6.75 -14.59 -0.22
CA LEU A 38 7.16 -13.42 0.57
C LEU A 38 7.70 -12.29 -0.32
N ARG A 39 8.55 -12.61 -1.30
CA ARG A 39 9.07 -11.64 -2.28
C ARG A 39 7.94 -11.02 -3.11
N ARG A 40 6.94 -11.81 -3.53
CA ARG A 40 5.77 -11.30 -4.28
C ARG A 40 4.92 -10.36 -3.44
N LEU A 41 4.65 -10.70 -2.18
CA LEU A 41 3.87 -9.87 -1.26
C LEU A 41 4.59 -8.55 -0.96
N LYS A 42 5.90 -8.59 -0.68
CA LYS A 42 6.72 -7.38 -0.48
C LYS A 42 6.73 -6.48 -1.72
N LYS A 43 6.83 -7.06 -2.92
CA LYS A 43 6.75 -6.30 -4.17
C LYS A 43 5.38 -5.64 -4.36
N ARG A 44 4.29 -6.35 -4.07
CA ARG A 44 2.93 -5.77 -4.11
C ARG A 44 2.78 -4.62 -3.11
N LYS A 45 3.25 -4.81 -1.87
CA LYS A 45 3.23 -3.77 -0.84
C LYS A 45 3.97 -2.52 -1.29
N LEU A 46 5.15 -2.67 -1.91
CA LEU A 46 5.93 -1.55 -2.46
C LEU A 46 5.12 -0.77 -3.50
N LEU A 47 4.49 -1.47 -4.45
CA LEU A 47 3.67 -0.84 -5.49
C LEU A 47 2.46 -0.10 -4.92
N LEU A 48 1.81 -0.65 -3.89
CA LEU A 48 0.71 0.03 -3.21
C LEU A 48 1.18 1.31 -2.52
N ARG A 49 2.30 1.25 -1.80
CA ARG A 49 2.89 2.43 -1.16
C ARG A 49 3.21 3.51 -2.20
N ASP A 50 3.87 3.16 -3.30
CA ASP A 50 4.23 4.14 -4.33
C ASP A 50 2.97 4.78 -4.96
N ARG A 51 1.86 4.03 -5.05
CA ARG A 51 0.58 4.55 -5.55
C ARG A 51 -0.17 5.41 -4.53
N ILE A 52 -0.08 5.06 -3.24
CA ILE A 52 -0.54 5.90 -2.13
C ILE A 52 0.20 7.24 -2.18
N ASP A 53 1.53 7.23 -2.24
CA ASP A 53 2.36 8.43 -2.30
C ASP A 53 2.00 9.30 -3.52
N GLN A 54 1.69 8.68 -4.66
CA GLN A 54 1.25 9.40 -5.86
C GLN A 54 -0.09 10.11 -5.65
N ILE A 55 -1.08 9.43 -5.07
CA ILE A 55 -2.40 10.02 -4.82
C ILE A 55 -2.32 11.08 -3.71
N GLU A 56 -1.53 10.86 -2.67
CA GLU A 56 -1.29 11.85 -1.61
C GLU A 56 -0.68 13.13 -2.19
N ARG A 57 0.31 13.04 -3.08
CA ARG A 57 0.87 14.21 -3.80
C ARG A 57 -0.14 14.91 -4.71
N MET A 58 -1.13 14.20 -5.25
CA MET A 58 -2.20 14.81 -6.05
C MET A 58 -3.23 15.53 -5.17
N LEU A 59 -3.45 15.04 -3.95
CA LEU A 59 -4.37 15.62 -2.97
C LEU A 59 -3.75 16.76 -2.15
N GLU A 60 -2.44 16.76 -1.98
CA GLU A 60 -1.66 17.84 -1.36
C GLU A 60 -0.91 18.63 -2.46
N PRO A 61 -1.57 19.58 -3.15
CA PRO A 61 -0.84 20.52 -3.99
C PRO A 61 0.08 21.36 -3.10
N ASP A 62 1.38 21.39 -3.44
CA ASP A 62 2.47 22.03 -2.70
C ASP A 62 2.08 23.36 -2.02
N ASP A 63 2.04 23.35 -0.68
CA ASP A 63 2.24 24.54 0.17
C ASP A 63 3.67 24.51 0.78
N ARG A 64 4.65 24.03 0.00
CA ARG A 64 6.08 24.09 0.34
C ARG A 64 6.90 24.60 -0.85
N ALA A 65 6.71 25.87 -1.17
CA ALA A 65 7.69 26.69 -1.88
C ALA A 65 8.80 27.17 -0.92
#